data_AF-K2N509-F1
#
_entry.id   AF-K2N509-F1
#
_cell.length_a   1.000
_cell.length_b   1.000
_cell.length_c   1.000
_cell.angle_alpha   90.00
_cell.angle_beta   90.00
_cell.angle_gamma   90.00
#
_symmetry.space_group_name_H-M   'P 1'
#
loop_
_entity.id
_entity.type
_entity.pdbx_description
1 polymer ?
#
loop_
_entity_poly.entity_id
_entity_poly.type
_entity_poly.pdbx_seq_one_letter_code
_entity_poly.pdbx_strand_id
1 'polypeptide(L)'
;KKKKTEVGCMEDDLFLLIDFDGDGAVTLDEITWYFERHGFMQDKDSILNEKDTPLLSFKGTRIDVTRFYELVKLLCVHCRVTLGKVWSVCVEQALYTVFRANALVPEMIVPRKVMEQLEHHIRQHGEKPPSDVEPFTGNTFPEYLEYGEFIEYFLVRWPNLSRAKVAALLRHADDDHCHGGPLSKPERENIEDGAVDQRQNGEGKEEEEMEQLLRYTAQLKATLRSREEAVEKADELAAQNVILLETLAVAEEEHMRTQEKMQNLSRKLQELQLELEKKVSVPHTTFPHTASESYTCSVGNVSNDDARMLSLVRRFCRKREQAEMSQELLLQEKESQLEKEREFLLQWEEALHAKEAEMVQQELETRKRWSEAFLRKERYLERLQETLELKRLEIAAREAAVEKRRLAQLERDREVGELSLGERRRRMQQLQFIEAELQKRAERALAREENGLRHAVGFREHHRPQRPVQQLARGHMENIGESQSTDGGPKDSCVLSPSKSRTPYLSLLS
;
A
#
# COMPACT_ATOMS: atom_id res chain seq x y z
N LYS A 1 -39.46 4.72 -17.97
CA LYS A 1 -38.44 5.71 -18.37
C LYS A 1 -37.15 5.35 -17.65
N LYS A 2 -36.01 5.12 -18.32
CA LYS A 2 -34.73 4.99 -17.60
C LYS A 2 -34.36 6.38 -17.05
N LYS A 3 -33.97 6.49 -15.78
CA LYS A 3 -33.17 7.64 -15.34
C LYS A 3 -31.87 7.60 -16.16
N LYS A 4 -31.39 8.76 -16.63
CA LYS A 4 -29.97 8.86 -16.97
C LYS A 4 -29.22 8.81 -15.63
N THR A 5 -28.25 7.93 -15.50
CA THR A 5 -27.21 8.10 -14.49
C THR A 5 -26.34 9.25 -14.99
N GLU A 6 -26.39 10.38 -14.30
CA GLU A 6 -25.48 11.49 -14.53
C GLU A 6 -24.14 11.09 -13.91
N VAL A 7 -23.30 10.47 -14.74
CA VAL A 7 -21.88 10.28 -14.44
C VAL A 7 -21.24 11.67 -14.51
N GLY A 8 -21.11 12.32 -13.35
CA GLY A 8 -20.46 13.62 -13.24
C GLY A 8 -19.03 13.57 -13.79
N CYS A 9 -18.58 14.66 -14.38
CA CYS A 9 -17.20 14.78 -14.83
C CYS A 9 -16.24 15.06 -13.66
N MET A 10 -14.94 14.95 -13.89
CA MET A 10 -13.94 15.24 -12.86
C MET A 10 -13.98 16.72 -12.43
N GLU A 11 -14.45 17.59 -13.32
CA GLU A 11 -14.70 18.99 -13.04
C GLU A 11 -15.95 19.23 -12.15
N ASP A 12 -17.04 18.46 -12.29
CA ASP A 12 -18.19 18.52 -11.35
C ASP A 12 -17.75 18.13 -9.93
N ASP A 13 -17.01 17.02 -9.83
CA ASP A 13 -16.47 16.48 -8.58
C ASP A 13 -15.50 17.47 -7.89
N LEU A 14 -14.67 18.17 -8.67
CA LEU A 14 -13.76 19.20 -8.15
C LEU A 14 -14.49 20.48 -7.75
N PHE A 15 -15.54 20.88 -8.48
CA PHE A 15 -16.37 22.04 -8.13
C PHE A 15 -17.00 21.82 -6.74
N LEU A 16 -17.65 20.67 -6.56
CA LEU A 16 -18.33 20.28 -5.32
C LEU A 16 -17.38 20.11 -4.10
N LEU A 17 -16.08 19.97 -4.33
CA LEU A 17 -15.08 19.91 -3.25
C LEU A 17 -14.50 21.28 -2.86
N ILE A 18 -14.76 22.33 -3.64
CA ILE A 18 -14.27 23.70 -3.46
C ILE A 18 -15.42 24.66 -3.10
N ASP A 19 -16.62 24.45 -3.64
CA ASP A 19 -17.89 25.08 -3.23
C ASP A 19 -18.27 24.61 -1.81
N PHE A 20 -17.60 25.17 -0.80
CA PHE A 20 -17.66 24.72 0.58
C PHE A 20 -18.88 25.27 1.34
N ASP A 21 -19.40 26.42 0.96
CA ASP A 21 -20.64 26.98 1.50
C ASP A 21 -21.89 26.56 0.72
N GLY A 22 -21.74 25.86 -0.42
CA GLY A 22 -22.86 25.34 -1.22
C GLY A 22 -23.63 26.44 -1.95
N ASP A 23 -22.97 27.57 -2.19
CA ASP A 23 -23.50 28.81 -2.78
C ASP A 23 -23.81 28.66 -4.29
N GLY A 24 -23.26 27.62 -4.92
CA GLY A 24 -23.43 27.32 -6.35
C GLY A 24 -22.47 28.08 -7.27
N ALA A 25 -21.49 28.78 -6.70
CA ALA A 25 -20.37 29.39 -7.40
C ALA A 25 -19.12 29.34 -6.52
N VAL A 26 -17.96 29.46 -7.15
CA VAL A 26 -16.65 29.57 -6.48
C VAL A 26 -15.90 30.79 -6.99
N THR A 27 -14.92 31.29 -6.26
CA THR A 27 -14.04 32.39 -6.68
C THR A 27 -12.66 31.87 -7.10
N LEU A 28 -11.94 32.67 -7.88
CA LEU A 28 -10.56 32.37 -8.25
C LEU A 28 -9.65 32.17 -7.01
N ASP A 29 -9.90 32.93 -5.94
CA ASP A 29 -9.06 32.95 -4.74
C ASP A 29 -9.27 31.68 -3.87
N GLU A 30 -10.49 31.15 -3.81
CA GLU A 30 -10.78 29.84 -3.17
C GLU A 30 -10.16 28.68 -3.94
N ILE A 31 -10.30 28.66 -5.28
CA ILE A 31 -9.78 27.59 -6.13
C ILE A 31 -8.25 27.57 -6.09
N THR A 32 -7.62 28.74 -6.18
CA THR A 32 -6.14 28.84 -6.10
C THR A 32 -5.63 28.48 -4.70
N TRP A 33 -6.28 28.92 -3.62
CA TRP A 33 -5.96 28.46 -2.27
C TRP A 33 -6.14 26.94 -2.10
N TYR A 34 -7.16 26.33 -2.72
CA TYR A 34 -7.35 24.88 -2.68
C TYR A 34 -6.20 24.15 -3.40
N PHE A 35 -5.77 24.63 -4.56
CA PHE A 35 -4.63 24.08 -5.31
C PHE A 35 -3.30 24.22 -4.55
N GLU A 36 -3.08 25.36 -3.88
CA GLU A 36 -1.95 25.62 -2.97
C GLU A 36 -1.96 24.66 -1.77
N ARG A 37 -3.10 24.56 -1.07
CA ARG A 37 -3.31 23.66 0.08
C ARG A 37 -3.06 22.19 -0.25
N HIS A 38 -3.30 21.76 -1.49
CA HIS A 38 -3.05 20.40 -1.96
C HIS A 38 -1.71 20.23 -2.70
N GLY A 39 -0.82 21.22 -2.66
CA GLY A 39 0.57 21.11 -3.14
C GLY A 39 0.73 21.10 -4.66
N PHE A 40 -0.29 21.52 -5.42
CA PHE A 40 -0.19 21.68 -6.88
C PHE A 40 0.49 22.99 -7.30
N MET A 41 0.58 23.93 -6.37
CA MET A 41 0.97 25.30 -6.62
C MET A 41 1.80 25.78 -5.42
N GLN A 42 2.95 26.41 -5.67
CA GLN A 42 3.92 26.74 -4.63
C GLN A 42 3.67 28.10 -3.94
N ASP A 43 3.03 29.02 -4.65
CA ASP A 43 2.69 30.38 -4.20
C ASP A 43 1.54 30.89 -5.07
N LYS A 44 0.36 31.11 -4.47
CA LYS A 44 -0.79 31.68 -5.21
C LYS A 44 -0.61 33.15 -5.57
N ASP A 45 0.06 33.93 -4.72
CA ASP A 45 0.17 35.37 -4.85
C ASP A 45 1.13 35.75 -5.98
N SER A 46 2.17 34.95 -6.21
CA SER A 46 3.02 35.05 -7.42
C SER A 46 2.18 34.93 -8.70
N ILE A 47 1.36 33.88 -8.80
CA ILE A 47 0.60 33.52 -10.01
C ILE A 47 -0.56 34.50 -10.26
N LEU A 48 -1.22 34.98 -9.20
CA LEU A 48 -2.27 36.00 -9.28
C LEU A 48 -1.74 37.42 -9.56
N ASN A 49 -0.42 37.59 -9.70
CA ASN A 49 0.27 38.84 -10.03
C ASN A 49 1.11 38.78 -11.33
N GLU A 50 1.26 37.61 -11.97
CA GLU A 50 1.85 37.52 -13.31
C GLU A 50 0.98 38.28 -14.33
N LYS A 51 1.54 39.36 -14.89
CA LYS A 51 0.88 40.15 -15.94
C LYS A 51 0.68 39.29 -17.20
N ASP A 52 -0.42 39.55 -17.88
CA ASP A 52 -0.86 38.89 -19.12
C ASP A 52 -1.21 37.39 -18.97
N THR A 53 -1.39 36.87 -17.75
CA THR A 53 -1.99 35.54 -17.54
C THR A 53 -3.50 35.54 -17.81
N PRO A 54 -4.06 34.49 -18.45
CA PRO A 54 -5.50 34.41 -18.73
C PRO A 54 -6.35 34.25 -17.47
N LEU A 55 -5.75 33.79 -16.36
CA LEU A 55 -6.39 33.63 -15.05
C LEU A 55 -6.93 34.96 -14.50
N LEU A 56 -6.29 36.10 -14.82
CA LEU A 56 -6.71 37.44 -14.40
C LEU A 56 -8.14 37.79 -14.84
N SER A 57 -8.65 37.17 -15.93
CA SER A 57 -10.02 37.40 -16.41
C SER A 57 -11.12 36.86 -15.47
N PHE A 58 -10.76 35.99 -14.51
CA PHE A 58 -11.66 35.42 -13.50
C PHE A 58 -11.56 36.13 -12.13
N LYS A 59 -10.59 37.03 -11.93
CA LYS A 59 -10.30 37.66 -10.63
C LYS A 59 -11.46 38.55 -10.18
N GLY A 60 -11.97 38.31 -8.97
CA GLY A 60 -13.15 39.00 -8.43
C GLY A 60 -14.48 38.65 -9.11
N THR A 61 -14.54 37.59 -9.91
CA THR A 61 -15.80 37.06 -10.47
C THR A 61 -16.29 35.87 -9.65
N ARG A 62 -17.61 35.71 -9.51
CA ARG A 62 -18.21 34.43 -9.10
C ARG A 62 -18.26 33.52 -10.32
N ILE A 63 -17.80 32.28 -10.16
CA ILE A 63 -17.52 31.33 -11.22
C ILE A 63 -18.50 30.17 -11.09
N ASP A 64 -19.44 30.09 -12.02
CA ASP A 64 -20.35 28.95 -12.14
C ASP A 64 -19.64 27.68 -12.62
N VAL A 65 -20.32 26.53 -12.49
CA VAL A 65 -19.83 25.21 -12.93
C VAL A 65 -19.31 25.23 -14.38
N THR A 66 -20.00 25.93 -15.29
CA THR A 66 -19.60 25.99 -16.70
C THR A 66 -18.29 26.76 -16.93
N ARG A 67 -18.06 27.86 -16.20
CA ARG A 67 -16.81 28.64 -16.26
C ARG A 67 -15.66 27.97 -15.49
N PHE A 68 -15.98 27.23 -14.43
CA PHE A 68 -15.01 26.47 -13.66
C PHE A 68 -14.26 25.44 -14.53
N TYR A 69 -14.95 24.80 -15.48
CA TYR A 69 -14.36 23.84 -16.41
C TYR A 69 -13.24 24.43 -17.27
N GLU A 70 -13.35 25.73 -17.62
CA GLU A 70 -12.35 26.45 -18.41
C GLU A 70 -11.18 26.86 -17.50
N LEU A 71 -11.49 27.44 -16.33
CA LEU A 71 -10.49 27.87 -15.35
C LEU A 71 -9.62 26.70 -14.85
N VAL A 72 -10.21 25.58 -14.45
CA VAL A 72 -9.46 24.41 -13.95
C VAL A 72 -8.53 23.85 -15.03
N LYS A 73 -8.91 23.91 -16.31
CA LYS A 73 -8.02 23.49 -17.41
C LYS A 73 -6.84 24.46 -17.58
N LEU A 74 -7.05 25.77 -17.43
CA LEU A 74 -5.97 26.76 -17.40
C LEU A 74 -5.04 26.54 -16.20
N LEU A 75 -5.58 26.31 -14.99
CA LEU A 75 -4.80 26.05 -13.78
C LEU A 75 -4.00 24.75 -13.88
N CYS A 76 -4.58 23.66 -14.42
CA CYS A 76 -3.88 22.40 -14.65
C CYS A 76 -2.69 22.58 -15.60
N VAL A 77 -2.88 23.31 -16.71
CA VAL A 77 -1.79 23.63 -17.66
C VAL A 77 -0.70 24.48 -17.00
N HIS A 78 -1.07 25.52 -16.26
CA HIS A 78 -0.13 26.42 -15.59
C HIS A 78 0.69 25.69 -14.51
N CYS A 79 0.03 24.93 -13.65
CA CYS A 79 0.66 24.09 -12.60
C CYS A 79 1.34 22.83 -13.16
N ARG A 80 1.30 22.58 -14.48
CA ARG A 80 1.88 21.42 -15.18
C ARG A 80 1.38 20.06 -14.64
N VAL A 81 0.11 19.98 -14.26
CA VAL A 81 -0.54 18.77 -13.73
C VAL A 81 -1.73 18.34 -14.59
N THR A 82 -2.05 17.05 -14.58
CA THR A 82 -3.23 16.52 -15.26
C THR A 82 -4.47 16.61 -14.36
N LEU A 83 -5.63 16.89 -14.95
CA LEU A 83 -6.92 16.96 -14.25
C LEU A 83 -7.18 15.71 -13.38
N GLY A 84 -6.88 14.52 -13.90
CA GLY A 84 -7.03 13.27 -13.14
C GLY A 84 -6.11 13.15 -11.93
N LYS A 85 -4.90 13.75 -11.96
CA LYS A 85 -4.02 13.82 -10.78
C LYS A 85 -4.59 14.79 -9.73
N VAL A 86 -5.11 15.93 -10.18
CA VAL A 86 -5.76 16.91 -9.30
C VAL A 86 -7.00 16.30 -8.63
N TRP A 87 -7.93 15.77 -9.43
CA TRP A 87 -9.13 15.09 -8.96
C TRP A 87 -8.80 13.99 -7.95
N SER A 88 -7.88 13.07 -8.27
CA SER A 88 -7.55 11.93 -7.41
C SER A 88 -7.06 12.37 -6.02
N VAL A 89 -6.09 13.27 -5.94
CA VAL A 89 -5.54 13.75 -4.66
C VAL A 89 -6.54 14.61 -3.90
N CYS A 90 -7.30 15.47 -4.58
CA CYS A 90 -8.34 16.29 -3.93
C CYS A 90 -9.45 15.42 -3.32
N VAL A 91 -9.85 14.36 -4.01
CA VAL A 91 -10.84 13.38 -3.54
C VAL A 91 -10.33 12.57 -2.36
N GLU A 92 -9.12 11.97 -2.45
CA GLU A 92 -8.54 11.22 -1.34
C GLU A 92 -8.29 12.12 -0.13
N GLN A 93 -7.75 13.32 -0.32
CA GLN A 93 -7.50 14.22 0.80
C GLN A 93 -8.80 14.73 1.43
N ALA A 94 -9.89 14.87 0.67
CA ALA A 94 -11.21 15.17 1.24
C ALA A 94 -11.73 13.98 2.08
N LEU A 95 -11.71 12.76 1.54
CA LEU A 95 -12.13 11.54 2.27
C LEU A 95 -11.29 11.33 3.54
N TYR A 96 -9.97 11.49 3.46
CA TYR A 96 -9.05 11.36 4.60
C TYR A 96 -9.25 12.47 5.64
N THR A 97 -9.65 13.67 5.23
CA THR A 97 -9.99 14.76 6.17
C THR A 97 -11.26 14.44 6.96
N VAL A 98 -12.31 13.96 6.27
CA VAL A 98 -13.55 13.48 6.90
C VAL A 98 -13.27 12.33 7.88
N PHE A 99 -12.54 11.30 7.42
CA PHE A 99 -12.16 10.17 8.24
C PHE A 99 -11.41 10.60 9.49
N ARG A 100 -10.41 11.48 9.35
CA ARG A 100 -9.60 11.98 10.47
C ARG A 100 -10.39 12.80 11.49
N ALA A 101 -11.43 13.54 11.06
CA ALA A 101 -12.34 14.23 11.99
C ALA A 101 -13.18 13.25 12.81
N ASN A 102 -13.57 12.12 12.22
CA ASN A 102 -14.48 11.12 12.80
C ASN A 102 -13.78 9.95 13.53
N ALA A 103 -12.45 9.83 13.41
CA ALA A 103 -11.67 8.71 13.94
C ALA A 103 -11.14 8.94 15.35
N LEU A 104 -11.13 7.89 16.17
CA LEU A 104 -10.51 7.90 17.50
C LEU A 104 -8.97 7.90 17.37
N VAL A 105 -8.34 8.96 17.86
CA VAL A 105 -6.88 9.11 17.97
C VAL A 105 -6.42 8.46 19.28
N PRO A 106 -5.31 7.68 19.32
CA PRO A 106 -4.31 7.47 18.27
C PRO A 106 -4.58 6.28 17.34
N GLU A 107 -5.70 5.58 17.51
CA GLU A 107 -5.92 4.28 16.85
C GLU A 107 -6.35 4.39 15.38
N MET A 108 -6.80 5.57 14.96
CA MET A 108 -7.25 5.88 13.60
C MET A 108 -8.34 4.92 13.12
N ILE A 109 -9.38 4.77 13.95
CA ILE A 109 -10.57 3.95 13.68
C ILE A 109 -11.85 4.73 13.96
N VAL A 110 -12.88 4.58 13.11
CA VAL A 110 -14.17 5.25 13.27
C VAL A 110 -15.18 4.30 13.94
N PRO A 111 -15.77 4.63 15.10
CA PRO A 111 -16.75 3.78 15.77
C PRO A 111 -18.07 3.67 15.00
N ARG A 112 -18.74 2.51 15.10
CA ARG A 112 -20.06 2.23 14.52
C ARG A 112 -21.09 3.34 14.74
N LYS A 113 -21.14 3.90 15.95
CA LYS A 113 -22.08 4.99 16.30
C LYS A 113 -21.88 6.22 15.42
N VAL A 114 -20.63 6.56 15.11
CA VAL A 114 -20.30 7.70 14.24
C VAL A 114 -20.70 7.39 12.79
N MET A 115 -20.50 6.16 12.31
CA MET A 115 -21.02 5.72 11.01
C MET A 115 -22.54 5.88 10.90
N GLU A 116 -23.28 5.49 11.94
CA GLU A 116 -24.75 5.63 12.00
C GLU A 116 -25.20 7.10 12.01
N GLN A 117 -24.42 8.01 12.61
CA GLN A 117 -24.65 9.46 12.57
C GLN A 117 -24.38 10.05 11.17
N LEU A 118 -23.25 9.69 10.56
CA LEU A 118 -22.88 10.10 9.20
C LEU A 118 -23.88 9.61 8.15
N GLU A 119 -24.39 8.37 8.28
CA GLU A 119 -25.50 7.88 7.46
C GLU A 119 -26.77 8.72 7.59
N HIS A 120 -27.08 9.19 8.80
CA HIS A 120 -28.26 10.00 9.05
C HIS A 120 -28.12 11.36 8.37
N HIS A 121 -26.94 11.99 8.46
CA HIS A 121 -26.61 13.25 7.80
C HIS A 121 -26.72 13.16 6.26
N ILE A 122 -26.14 12.14 5.61
CA ILE A 122 -26.32 11.92 4.15
C ILE A 122 -27.81 11.82 3.78
N ARG A 123 -28.63 11.14 4.60
CA ARG A 123 -30.07 10.99 4.37
C ARG A 123 -30.85 12.30 4.60
N GLN A 124 -30.38 13.19 5.48
CA GLN A 124 -30.94 14.53 5.68
C GLN A 124 -30.69 15.42 4.46
N HIS A 125 -29.51 15.34 3.83
CA HIS A 125 -29.22 15.96 2.53
C HIS A 125 -30.01 15.33 1.33
N GLY A 126 -30.98 14.47 1.60
CA GLY A 126 -31.93 13.93 0.62
C GLY A 126 -31.45 12.69 -0.14
N GLU A 127 -30.17 12.32 -0.01
CA GLU A 127 -29.58 11.17 -0.71
C GLU A 127 -29.95 9.86 -0.03
N LYS A 128 -30.83 9.09 -0.66
CA LYS A 128 -31.33 7.82 -0.13
C LYS A 128 -30.58 6.64 -0.78
N PRO A 129 -30.16 5.63 0.00
CA PRO A 129 -29.57 4.42 -0.57
C PRO A 129 -30.59 3.70 -1.48
N PRO A 130 -30.14 2.89 -2.46
CA PRO A 130 -31.03 2.12 -3.32
C PRO A 130 -31.94 1.19 -2.51
N SER A 131 -33.19 0.99 -2.95
CA SER A 131 -34.15 0.12 -2.24
C SER A 131 -33.73 -1.35 -2.16
N ASP A 132 -32.80 -1.77 -3.00
CA ASP A 132 -32.24 -3.13 -3.04
C ASP A 132 -31.03 -3.30 -2.08
N VAL A 133 -30.51 -2.20 -1.53
CA VAL A 133 -29.58 -2.23 -0.39
C VAL A 133 -30.43 -2.30 0.87
N GLU A 134 -30.57 -3.49 1.44
CA GLU A 134 -31.27 -3.67 2.72
C GLU A 134 -30.68 -2.72 3.79
N PRO A 135 -31.49 -2.25 4.75
CA PRO A 135 -30.98 -1.50 5.89
C PRO A 135 -30.10 -2.42 6.75
N PHE A 136 -28.79 -2.41 6.46
CA PHE A 136 -27.73 -3.06 7.22
C PHE A 136 -27.74 -2.56 8.67
N THR A 137 -28.56 -3.21 9.50
CA THR A 137 -28.67 -2.96 10.95
C THR A 137 -27.29 -3.05 11.59
N GLY A 138 -27.02 -2.26 12.63
CA GLY A 138 -25.66 -2.03 13.16
C GLY A 138 -24.84 -3.30 13.44
N ASN A 139 -25.47 -4.42 13.75
CA ASN A 139 -24.83 -5.72 13.99
C ASN A 139 -24.19 -6.39 12.73
N THR A 140 -24.29 -5.78 11.55
CA THR A 140 -23.84 -6.39 10.26
C THR A 140 -22.45 -5.97 9.79
N PHE A 141 -21.81 -5.00 10.44
CA PHE A 141 -20.44 -4.55 10.14
C PHE A 141 -19.60 -4.44 11.43
N PRO A 142 -18.26 -4.34 11.36
CA PRO A 142 -17.41 -4.18 12.54
C PRO A 142 -17.84 -3.04 13.48
N GLU A 143 -17.41 -3.12 14.74
CA GLU A 143 -17.70 -2.07 15.73
C GLU A 143 -16.85 -0.81 15.53
N TYR A 144 -15.72 -0.95 14.83
CA TYR A 144 -14.77 0.08 14.46
C TYR A 144 -14.31 -0.17 13.03
N LEU A 145 -14.09 0.88 12.22
CA LEU A 145 -13.65 0.79 10.82
C LEU A 145 -12.34 1.54 10.59
N GLU A 146 -11.41 0.91 9.85
CA GLU A 146 -10.20 1.57 9.32
C GLU A 146 -10.50 2.41 8.06
N TYR A 147 -9.53 3.21 7.57
CA TYR A 147 -9.74 4.18 6.46
C TYR A 147 -10.33 3.56 5.19
N GLY A 148 -9.85 2.38 4.79
CA GLY A 148 -10.37 1.68 3.61
C GLY A 148 -11.82 1.23 3.79
N GLU A 149 -12.11 0.60 4.94
CA GLU A 149 -13.44 0.09 5.28
C GLU A 149 -14.46 1.23 5.43
N PHE A 150 -14.04 2.36 6.03
CA PHE A 150 -14.83 3.59 6.14
C PHE A 150 -15.29 4.11 4.78
N ILE A 151 -14.41 4.11 3.77
CA ILE A 151 -14.76 4.55 2.41
C ILE A 151 -15.65 3.53 1.71
N GLU A 152 -15.28 2.24 1.76
CA GLU A 152 -16.05 1.17 1.11
C GLU A 152 -17.48 1.11 1.65
N TYR A 153 -17.68 1.33 2.95
CA TYR A 153 -18.99 1.41 3.60
C TYR A 153 -19.95 2.38 2.89
N PHE A 154 -19.51 3.62 2.62
CA PHE A 154 -20.37 4.61 1.96
C PHE A 154 -20.52 4.34 0.46
N LEU A 155 -19.47 3.90 -0.24
CA LEU A 155 -19.54 3.61 -1.67
C LEU A 155 -20.43 2.40 -1.99
N VAL A 156 -20.45 1.38 -1.13
CA VAL A 156 -21.34 0.21 -1.27
C VAL A 156 -22.80 0.57 -0.99
N ARG A 157 -23.06 1.48 -0.03
CA ARG A 157 -24.44 1.89 0.33
C ARG A 157 -25.03 2.96 -0.59
N TRP A 158 -24.20 3.83 -1.17
CA TRP A 158 -24.59 4.84 -2.16
C TRP A 158 -23.80 4.68 -3.49
N PRO A 159 -23.98 3.57 -4.22
CA PRO A 159 -23.23 3.29 -5.47
C PRO A 159 -23.60 4.22 -6.65
N ASN A 160 -24.51 5.17 -6.44
CA ASN A 160 -24.86 6.22 -7.40
C ASN A 160 -24.10 7.54 -7.17
N LEU A 161 -23.31 7.65 -6.10
CA LEU A 161 -22.55 8.85 -5.75
C LEU A 161 -21.07 8.68 -6.11
N SER A 162 -20.42 9.76 -6.56
CA SER A 162 -18.97 9.79 -6.75
C SER A 162 -18.23 9.81 -5.40
N ARG A 163 -16.95 9.41 -5.39
CA ARG A 163 -16.08 9.55 -4.22
C ARG A 163 -16.02 11.00 -3.72
N ALA A 164 -16.01 11.98 -4.63
CA ALA A 164 -16.03 13.40 -4.28
C ALA A 164 -17.35 13.81 -3.61
N LYS A 165 -18.50 13.41 -4.17
CA LYS A 165 -19.81 13.74 -3.60
C LYS A 165 -20.05 13.07 -2.24
N VAL A 166 -19.56 11.84 -2.04
CA VAL A 166 -19.53 11.21 -0.71
C VAL A 166 -18.66 12.02 0.26
N ALA A 167 -17.46 12.46 -0.15
CA ALA A 167 -16.59 13.27 0.69
C ALA A 167 -17.19 14.64 1.05
N ALA A 168 -17.85 15.30 0.10
CA ALA A 168 -18.55 16.57 0.33
C ALA A 168 -19.73 16.42 1.29
N LEU A 169 -20.61 15.43 1.05
CA LEU A 169 -21.76 15.15 1.92
C LEU A 169 -21.40 14.68 3.34
N LEU A 170 -20.15 14.24 3.56
CA LEU A 170 -19.66 13.87 4.89
C LEU A 170 -18.87 14.99 5.59
N ARG A 171 -18.51 16.08 4.90
CA ARG A 171 -17.69 17.17 5.47
C ARG A 171 -18.44 18.04 6.49
N HIS A 172 -19.77 18.08 6.45
CA HIS A 172 -20.59 19.05 7.21
C HIS A 172 -21.30 18.45 8.44
N ALA A 173 -21.02 17.18 8.79
CA ALA A 173 -21.73 16.48 9.87
C ALA A 173 -21.51 17.09 11.27
N ASP A 174 -20.43 17.84 11.47
CA ASP A 174 -20.08 18.47 12.74
C ASP A 174 -20.71 19.87 12.95
N ASP A 175 -20.95 20.64 11.87
CA ASP A 175 -21.39 22.04 11.96
C ASP A 175 -22.84 22.18 12.50
N ASP A 176 -23.72 21.23 12.19
CA ASP A 176 -25.11 21.18 12.71
C ASP A 176 -25.20 21.04 14.25
N HIS A 177 -24.07 20.81 14.94
CA HIS A 177 -24.00 20.65 16.40
C HIS A 177 -23.41 21.85 17.15
N CYS A 178 -23.19 23.00 16.50
CA CYS A 178 -22.61 24.21 17.09
C CYS A 178 -23.46 24.99 18.13
N HIS A 179 -24.30 24.28 18.89
CA HIS A 179 -24.88 24.74 20.18
C HIS A 179 -24.51 23.81 21.37
N GLY A 180 -23.36 23.14 21.29
CA GLY A 180 -22.69 22.49 22.41
C GLY A 180 -21.30 23.09 22.68
N GLY A 181 -21.05 23.57 23.90
CA GLY A 181 -19.72 24.04 24.31
C GLY A 181 -18.72 22.88 24.51
N PRO A 182 -17.41 23.15 24.66
CA PRO A 182 -16.40 22.11 24.86
C PRO A 182 -16.73 21.27 26.10
N LEU A 183 -16.75 19.94 25.94
CA LEU A 183 -17.20 18.95 26.92
C LEU A 183 -16.50 19.08 28.29
N SER A 184 -17.14 19.82 29.21
CA SER A 184 -16.52 20.27 30.45
C SER A 184 -16.85 19.36 31.64
N LYS A 185 -15.99 18.36 31.85
CA LYS A 185 -15.92 17.45 33.03
C LYS A 185 -17.05 16.42 33.13
N PRO A 186 -16.79 15.25 33.75
CA PRO A 186 -17.85 14.34 34.16
C PRO A 186 -18.57 14.93 35.39
N GLU A 187 -19.89 15.11 35.29
CA GLU A 187 -20.72 15.34 36.47
C GLU A 187 -20.79 14.05 37.30
N ARG A 188 -20.79 14.19 38.63
CA ARG A 188 -21.07 13.08 39.54
C ARG A 188 -22.57 13.02 39.76
N GLU A 189 -23.21 11.93 39.33
CA GLU A 189 -24.55 11.62 39.79
C GLU A 189 -24.54 11.43 41.30
N ASN A 190 -25.34 12.20 42.03
CA ASN A 190 -25.58 11.96 43.44
C ASN A 190 -26.61 10.83 43.56
N ILE A 191 -26.16 9.66 44.01
CA ILE A 191 -27.06 8.57 44.39
C ILE A 191 -27.67 8.93 45.75
N GLU A 192 -28.97 9.20 45.80
CA GLU A 192 -29.71 9.29 47.07
C GLU A 192 -30.02 7.87 47.60
N ASP A 193 -29.99 7.71 48.93
CA ASP A 193 -30.08 6.41 49.59
C ASP A 193 -31.43 5.71 49.39
N GLY A 194 -31.40 4.57 48.68
CA GLY A 194 -32.51 3.63 48.51
C GLY A 194 -32.20 2.27 49.15
N ALA A 195 -32.08 2.21 50.47
CA ALA A 195 -31.54 1.05 51.18
C ALA A 195 -32.36 -0.25 51.00
N VAL A 196 -31.72 -1.27 50.43
CA VAL A 196 -32.13 -2.69 50.52
C VAL A 196 -30.92 -3.53 50.88
N ASP A 197 -31.04 -4.32 51.95
CA ASP A 197 -29.93 -5.06 52.56
C ASP A 197 -29.56 -6.32 51.77
N GLN A 198 -28.29 -6.48 51.40
CA GLN A 198 -27.74 -7.78 50.98
C GLN A 198 -26.20 -7.86 51.06
N ARG A 199 -25.67 -7.86 52.29
CA ARG A 199 -24.27 -8.29 52.52
C ARG A 199 -24.11 -9.80 52.33
N GLN A 200 -23.31 -10.22 51.35
CA GLN A 200 -22.21 -11.21 51.47
C GLN A 200 -21.61 -11.56 50.08
N ASN A 201 -20.32 -11.97 50.07
CA ASN A 201 -19.55 -12.47 48.92
C ASN A 201 -19.05 -11.44 47.86
N GLY A 202 -18.45 -10.33 48.31
CA GLY A 202 -17.81 -9.32 47.43
C GLY A 202 -16.28 -9.46 47.28
N GLU A 203 -15.56 -9.52 48.40
CA GLU A 203 -14.10 -9.23 48.49
C GLU A 203 -13.22 -9.98 47.47
N GLY A 204 -13.44 -11.28 47.26
CA GLY A 204 -12.64 -12.07 46.31
C GLY A 204 -12.86 -11.75 44.83
N LYS A 205 -13.96 -11.07 44.46
CA LYS A 205 -14.19 -10.62 43.08
C LYS A 205 -13.49 -9.32 42.76
N GLU A 206 -13.48 -8.38 43.70
CA GLU A 206 -12.84 -7.08 43.52
C GLU A 206 -11.32 -7.24 43.32
N GLU A 207 -10.70 -8.23 43.98
CA GLU A 207 -9.31 -8.62 43.71
C GLU A 207 -9.11 -9.28 42.33
N GLU A 208 -9.99 -10.19 41.90
CA GLU A 208 -9.91 -10.79 40.55
C GLU A 208 -10.14 -9.78 39.41
N GLU A 209 -11.05 -8.82 39.60
CA GLU A 209 -11.34 -7.74 38.66
C GLU A 209 -10.18 -6.73 38.61
N MET A 210 -9.59 -6.38 39.77
CA MET A 210 -8.38 -5.57 39.85
C MET A 210 -7.17 -6.25 39.18
N GLU A 211 -6.96 -7.55 39.39
CA GLU A 211 -5.92 -8.31 38.69
C GLU A 211 -6.15 -8.33 37.18
N GLN A 212 -7.39 -8.49 36.71
CA GLN A 212 -7.72 -8.42 35.28
C GLN A 212 -7.41 -7.05 34.68
N LEU A 213 -7.74 -5.95 35.39
CA LEU A 213 -7.41 -4.59 34.98
C LEU A 213 -5.90 -4.33 34.97
N LEU A 214 -5.15 -4.87 35.92
CA LEU A 214 -3.67 -4.79 35.94
C LEU A 214 -3.04 -5.58 34.78
N ARG A 215 -3.55 -6.78 34.48
CA ARG A 215 -3.11 -7.59 33.33
C ARG A 215 -3.44 -6.89 32.00
N TYR A 216 -4.65 -6.32 31.86
CA TYR A 216 -5.07 -5.58 30.68
C TYR A 216 -4.23 -4.31 30.46
N THR A 217 -4.01 -3.50 31.49
CA THR A 217 -3.16 -2.29 31.38
C THR A 217 -1.68 -2.61 31.13
N ALA A 218 -1.18 -3.78 31.57
CA ALA A 218 0.14 -4.26 31.19
C ALA A 218 0.22 -4.67 29.70
N GLN A 219 -0.81 -5.35 29.17
CA GLN A 219 -0.92 -5.66 27.74
C GLN A 219 -1.00 -4.39 26.89
N LEU A 220 -1.82 -3.41 27.30
CA LEU A 220 -2.01 -2.13 26.60
C LEU A 220 -0.71 -1.31 26.56
N LYS A 221 0.09 -1.31 27.64
CA LYS A 221 1.44 -0.72 27.64
C LYS A 221 2.42 -1.45 26.73
N ALA A 222 2.26 -2.76 26.51
CA ALA A 222 3.10 -3.53 25.60
C ALA A 222 2.73 -3.28 24.12
N THR A 223 1.44 -3.18 23.78
CA THR A 223 1.01 -2.81 22.42
C THR A 223 1.30 -1.36 22.08
N LEU A 224 1.23 -0.42 23.04
CA LEU A 224 1.68 0.95 22.83
C LEU A 224 3.17 1.01 22.48
N ARG A 225 4.05 0.36 23.26
CA ARG A 225 5.49 0.27 22.91
C ARG A 225 5.74 -0.38 21.56
N SER A 226 5.01 -1.45 21.22
CA SER A 226 5.12 -2.08 19.91
C SER A 226 4.61 -1.21 18.75
N ARG A 227 3.75 -0.22 19.02
CA ARG A 227 3.34 0.82 18.05
C ARG A 227 4.38 1.94 17.98
N GLU A 228 4.93 2.39 19.11
CA GLU A 228 6.04 3.36 19.18
C GLU A 228 7.26 2.85 18.38
N GLU A 229 7.68 1.61 18.62
CA GLU A 229 8.74 0.91 17.86
C GLU A 229 8.42 0.72 16.37
N ALA A 230 7.15 0.82 15.95
CA ALA A 230 6.74 0.69 14.55
C ALA A 230 6.69 2.07 13.85
N VAL A 231 6.30 3.13 14.57
CA VAL A 231 6.36 4.51 14.10
C VAL A 231 7.82 4.94 13.92
N GLU A 232 8.70 4.66 14.88
CA GLU A 232 10.13 4.97 14.78
C GLU A 232 10.77 4.33 13.52
N LYS A 233 10.42 3.09 13.21
CA LYS A 233 10.86 2.41 11.97
C LYS A 233 10.20 2.96 10.70
N ALA A 234 8.99 3.50 10.78
CA ALA A 234 8.34 4.16 9.65
C ALA A 234 9.01 5.50 9.36
N ASP A 235 9.41 6.25 10.39
CA ASP A 235 10.16 7.51 10.27
C ASP A 235 11.60 7.26 9.75
N GLU A 236 12.28 6.20 10.22
CA GLU A 236 13.56 5.74 9.65
C GLU A 236 13.44 5.44 8.14
N LEU A 237 12.38 4.71 7.74
CA LEU A 237 12.13 4.37 6.34
C LEU A 237 11.70 5.60 5.50
N ALA A 238 11.01 6.58 6.10
CA ALA A 238 10.70 7.84 5.44
C ALA A 238 11.97 8.65 5.17
N ALA A 239 12.86 8.76 6.17
CA ALA A 239 14.16 9.43 6.01
C ALA A 239 15.04 8.74 4.95
N GLN A 240 15.08 7.39 4.93
CA GLN A 240 15.79 6.64 3.89
C GLN A 240 15.21 6.88 2.49
N ASN A 241 13.87 6.97 2.35
CA ASN A 241 13.24 7.29 1.07
C ASN A 241 13.56 8.72 0.60
N VAL A 242 13.64 9.71 1.49
CA VAL A 242 14.06 11.08 1.13
C VAL A 242 15.49 11.07 0.57
N ILE A 243 16.43 10.40 1.24
CA ILE A 243 17.82 10.27 0.78
C ILE A 243 17.89 9.54 -0.57
N LEU A 244 17.10 8.50 -0.78
CA LEU A 244 17.03 7.77 -2.06
C LEU A 244 16.46 8.65 -3.19
N LEU A 245 15.45 9.49 -2.92
CA LEU A 245 14.93 10.44 -3.91
C LEU A 245 15.93 11.55 -4.23
N GLU A 246 16.67 12.06 -3.25
CA GLU A 246 17.75 13.05 -3.47
C GLU A 246 18.89 12.46 -4.32
N THR A 247 19.36 11.24 -4.00
CA THR A 247 20.41 10.59 -4.79
C THR A 247 19.96 10.22 -6.20
N LEU A 248 18.69 9.87 -6.39
CA LEU A 248 18.11 9.65 -7.72
C LEU A 248 18.07 10.96 -8.54
N ALA A 249 17.61 12.06 -7.95
CA ALA A 249 17.59 13.37 -8.62
C ALA A 249 19.01 13.85 -9.02
N VAL A 250 20.01 13.62 -8.16
CA VAL A 250 21.42 13.90 -8.50
C VAL A 250 21.90 13.01 -9.66
N ALA A 251 21.54 11.72 -9.68
CA ALA A 251 21.89 10.82 -10.77
C ALA A 251 21.21 11.22 -12.11
N GLU A 252 19.96 11.69 -12.08
CA GLU A 252 19.27 12.23 -13.26
C GLU A 252 19.96 13.51 -13.78
N GLU A 253 20.37 14.43 -12.90
CA GLU A 253 21.16 15.60 -13.29
C GLU A 253 22.52 15.23 -13.90
N GLU A 254 23.25 14.27 -13.33
CA GLU A 254 24.54 13.83 -13.89
C GLU A 254 24.38 13.06 -15.21
N HIS A 255 23.31 12.27 -15.37
CA HIS A 255 22.94 11.68 -16.66
C HIS A 255 22.67 12.76 -17.72
N MET A 256 21.86 13.78 -17.41
CA MET A 256 21.60 14.89 -18.34
C MET A 256 22.89 15.64 -18.71
N ARG A 257 23.73 15.98 -17.72
CA ARG A 257 25.03 16.66 -17.95
C ARG A 257 26.01 15.81 -18.76
N THR A 258 25.98 14.49 -18.65
CA THR A 258 26.83 13.59 -19.46
C THR A 258 26.28 13.38 -20.87
N GLN A 259 24.95 13.30 -21.02
CA GLN A 259 24.28 13.27 -22.32
C GLN A 259 24.54 14.55 -23.14
N GLU A 260 24.51 15.73 -22.51
CA GLU A 260 24.90 17.00 -23.15
C GLU A 260 26.36 17.03 -23.58
N LYS A 261 27.29 16.54 -22.74
CA LYS A 261 28.71 16.40 -23.12
C LYS A 261 28.87 15.48 -24.32
N MET A 262 28.18 14.34 -24.33
CA MET A 262 28.21 13.37 -25.42
C MET A 262 27.71 14.00 -26.74
N GLN A 263 26.56 14.67 -26.73
CA GLN A 263 26.04 15.37 -27.92
C GLN A 263 26.99 16.45 -28.45
N ASN A 264 27.64 17.21 -27.57
CA ASN A 264 28.62 18.22 -27.97
C ASN A 264 29.91 17.60 -28.53
N LEU A 265 30.34 16.43 -28.04
CA LEU A 265 31.46 15.67 -28.61
C LEU A 265 31.09 15.08 -29.99
N SER A 266 29.88 14.53 -30.15
CA SER A 266 29.38 14.04 -31.44
C SER A 266 29.34 15.15 -32.50
N ARG A 267 28.90 16.37 -32.13
CA ARG A 267 28.91 17.54 -33.04
C ARG A 267 30.33 17.91 -33.45
N LYS A 268 31.27 17.96 -32.52
CA LYS A 268 32.70 18.23 -32.81
C LYS A 268 33.34 17.16 -33.69
N LEU A 269 32.96 15.89 -33.55
CA LEU A 269 33.42 14.82 -34.43
C LEU A 269 32.90 15.01 -35.87
N GLN A 270 31.65 15.41 -36.05
CA GLN A 270 31.10 15.77 -37.37
C GLN A 270 31.80 16.99 -37.98
N GLU A 271 32.06 18.03 -37.19
CA GLU A 271 32.83 19.22 -37.61
C GLU A 271 34.24 18.84 -38.08
N LEU A 272 34.95 17.98 -37.33
CA LEU A 272 36.28 17.49 -37.67
C LEU A 272 36.29 16.57 -38.90
N GLN A 273 35.26 15.73 -39.09
CA GLN A 273 35.08 14.92 -40.30
C GLN A 273 34.92 15.81 -41.53
N LEU A 274 34.06 16.84 -41.45
CA LEU A 274 33.85 17.82 -42.53
C LEU A 274 35.10 18.67 -42.81
N GLU A 275 35.98 18.90 -41.83
CA GLU A 275 37.30 19.49 -42.08
C GLU A 275 38.28 18.53 -42.76
N LEU A 276 38.23 17.23 -42.42
CA LEU A 276 39.08 16.19 -43.00
C LEU A 276 38.74 15.98 -44.49
N GLU A 277 37.46 15.90 -44.83
CA GLU A 277 36.98 15.81 -46.22
C GLU A 277 37.44 17.03 -47.04
N LYS A 278 37.35 18.25 -46.48
CA LYS A 278 37.87 19.47 -47.11
C LYS A 278 39.39 19.44 -47.34
N LYS A 279 40.16 18.79 -46.46
CA LYS A 279 41.63 18.66 -46.60
C LYS A 279 42.02 17.57 -47.59
N VAL A 280 41.27 16.46 -47.66
CA VAL A 280 41.45 15.39 -48.67
C VAL A 280 41.11 15.88 -50.09
N SER A 281 40.17 16.83 -50.22
CA SER A 281 39.83 17.44 -51.52
C SER A 281 40.84 18.47 -52.07
N VAL A 282 41.96 18.73 -51.38
CA VAL A 282 43.04 19.57 -51.92
C VAL A 282 43.99 18.70 -52.77
N PRO A 283 44.04 18.89 -54.11
CA PRO A 283 44.88 18.07 -54.96
C PRO A 283 46.36 18.30 -54.63
N HIS A 284 47.08 17.22 -54.32
CA HIS A 284 48.53 17.27 -54.11
C HIS A 284 49.22 17.70 -55.41
N THR A 285 49.80 18.91 -55.41
CA THR A 285 50.53 19.42 -56.57
C THR A 285 51.80 18.61 -56.78
N THR A 286 51.82 17.79 -57.83
CA THR A 286 52.95 16.93 -58.16
C THR A 286 54.22 17.73 -58.43
N PHE A 287 55.17 17.72 -57.51
CA PHE A 287 56.52 18.20 -57.78
C PHE A 287 57.23 17.19 -58.70
N PRO A 288 57.84 17.62 -59.82
CA PRO A 288 58.50 16.71 -60.74
C PRO A 288 59.85 16.25 -60.19
N HIS A 289 60.10 14.94 -60.20
CA HIS A 289 61.44 14.40 -60.04
C HIS A 289 62.29 14.71 -61.29
N THR A 290 63.10 15.77 -61.26
CA THR A 290 64.26 15.89 -62.15
C THR A 290 65.42 15.09 -61.58
N ALA A 291 66.05 14.26 -62.40
CA ALA A 291 67.12 13.36 -61.97
C ALA A 291 68.47 14.10 -61.80
N SER A 292 69.30 13.51 -60.94
CA SER A 292 70.76 13.64 -60.81
C SER A 292 71.51 14.46 -61.88
N GLU A 293 72.20 15.52 -61.43
CA GLU A 293 73.55 15.82 -61.93
C GLU A 293 74.56 15.81 -60.78
N SER A 294 75.69 15.13 -60.99
CA SER A 294 76.77 15.02 -60.02
C SER A 294 77.75 16.18 -60.18
N TYR A 295 77.73 17.14 -59.26
CA TYR A 295 78.73 18.21 -59.23
C TYR A 295 79.78 17.98 -58.14
N THR A 296 80.96 17.55 -58.56
CA THR A 296 82.15 17.46 -57.69
C THR A 296 82.68 18.85 -57.39
N CYS A 297 82.29 19.45 -56.25
CA CYS A 297 82.93 20.66 -55.77
C CYS A 297 84.27 20.34 -55.11
N SER A 298 85.32 21.10 -55.44
CA SER A 298 86.69 20.86 -54.99
C SER A 298 86.82 21.01 -53.47
N VAL A 299 87.77 20.28 -52.89
CA VAL A 299 88.34 20.65 -51.58
C VAL A 299 88.89 22.07 -51.69
N GLY A 300 88.38 22.98 -50.86
CA GLY A 300 88.75 24.39 -50.88
C GLY A 300 88.28 25.10 -49.63
N ASN A 301 89.22 25.39 -48.71
CA ASN A 301 89.14 26.26 -47.53
C ASN A 301 87.72 26.53 -46.98
N VAL A 302 87.30 25.70 -46.01
CA VAL A 302 86.03 25.85 -45.28
C VAL A 302 85.91 27.27 -44.70
N SER A 303 84.90 28.02 -45.14
CA SER A 303 84.57 29.31 -44.55
C SER A 303 84.03 29.11 -43.13
N ASN A 304 84.34 30.06 -42.25
CA ASN A 304 83.88 30.05 -40.86
C ASN A 304 82.33 30.12 -40.78
N ASP A 305 81.67 30.65 -41.82
CA ASP A 305 80.22 30.78 -41.88
C ASP A 305 79.49 29.51 -42.35
N ASP A 306 80.12 28.62 -43.13
CA ASP A 306 79.51 27.31 -43.47
C ASP A 306 79.45 26.40 -42.23
N ALA A 307 80.50 26.41 -41.43
CA ALA A 307 80.53 25.73 -40.13
C ALA A 307 79.44 26.27 -39.18
N ARG A 308 79.19 27.58 -39.19
CA ARG A 308 78.10 28.22 -38.44
C ARG A 308 76.73 27.82 -38.98
N MET A 309 76.54 27.82 -40.30
CA MET A 309 75.28 27.43 -40.95
C MET A 309 74.91 25.97 -40.61
N LEU A 310 75.87 25.05 -40.73
CA LEU A 310 75.68 23.64 -40.35
C LEU A 310 75.42 23.47 -38.84
N SER A 311 76.01 24.32 -37.98
CA SER A 311 75.71 24.32 -36.54
C SER A 311 74.28 24.78 -36.25
N LEU A 312 73.78 25.76 -37.00
CA LEU A 312 72.40 26.27 -36.92
C LEU A 312 71.39 25.23 -37.40
N VAL A 313 71.62 24.62 -38.56
CA VAL A 313 70.77 23.52 -39.08
C VAL A 313 70.71 22.37 -38.08
N ARG A 314 71.86 21.89 -37.58
CA ARG A 314 71.91 20.84 -36.54
C ARG A 314 71.17 21.24 -35.25
N ARG A 315 71.18 22.53 -34.88
CA ARG A 315 70.44 23.04 -33.71
C ARG A 315 68.93 23.08 -33.96
N PHE A 316 68.48 23.38 -35.19
CA PHE A 316 67.07 23.32 -35.56
C PHE A 316 66.56 21.88 -35.68
N CYS A 317 67.33 20.96 -36.28
CA CYS A 317 67.01 19.53 -36.31
C CYS A 317 66.83 18.99 -34.88
N ARG A 318 67.82 19.19 -33.99
CA ARG A 318 67.72 18.77 -32.57
C ARG A 318 66.54 19.39 -31.82
N LYS A 319 66.20 20.65 -32.08
CA LYS A 319 65.00 21.28 -31.49
C LYS A 319 63.71 20.66 -32.02
N ARG A 320 63.67 20.28 -33.30
CA ARG A 320 62.53 19.61 -33.92
C ARG A 320 62.38 18.18 -33.38
N GLU A 321 63.46 17.41 -33.38
CA GLU A 321 63.56 16.07 -32.77
C GLU A 321 63.08 16.10 -31.31
N GLN A 322 63.53 17.07 -30.51
CA GLN A 322 63.06 17.24 -29.12
C GLN A 322 61.58 17.61 -29.01
N ALA A 323 61.05 18.42 -29.92
CA ALA A 323 59.63 18.76 -29.95
C ALA A 323 58.76 17.55 -30.35
N GLU A 324 59.16 16.82 -31.39
CA GLU A 324 58.49 15.62 -31.88
C GLU A 324 58.49 14.52 -30.80
N MET A 325 59.64 14.22 -30.17
CA MET A 325 59.70 13.29 -29.02
C MET A 325 58.81 13.75 -27.83
N SER A 326 58.73 15.06 -27.54
CA SER A 326 57.86 15.57 -26.47
C SER A 326 56.37 15.48 -26.81
N GLN A 327 56.03 15.56 -28.11
CA GLN A 327 54.68 15.40 -28.60
C GLN A 327 54.26 13.92 -28.64
N GLU A 328 55.17 13.02 -29.00
CA GLU A 328 54.95 11.56 -28.93
C GLU A 328 54.69 11.11 -27.49
N LEU A 329 55.49 11.56 -26.52
CA LEU A 329 55.25 11.27 -25.09
C LEU A 329 53.88 11.80 -24.61
N LEU A 330 53.51 13.02 -24.98
CA LEU A 330 52.20 13.61 -24.65
C LEU A 330 51.01 12.93 -25.36
N LEU A 331 51.25 12.21 -26.47
CA LEU A 331 50.24 11.36 -27.10
C LEU A 331 50.15 10.01 -26.37
N GLN A 332 51.28 9.39 -26.05
CA GLN A 332 51.34 8.13 -25.30
C GLN A 332 50.72 8.25 -23.89
N GLU A 333 50.95 9.37 -23.19
CA GLU A 333 50.31 9.65 -21.91
C GLU A 333 48.78 9.71 -22.05
N LYS A 334 48.27 10.37 -23.11
CA LYS A 334 46.83 10.46 -23.41
C LYS A 334 46.21 9.15 -23.84
N GLU A 335 46.89 8.36 -24.65
CA GLU A 335 46.47 7.00 -25.01
C GLU A 335 46.33 6.16 -23.73
N SER A 336 47.33 6.20 -22.84
CA SER A 336 47.27 5.51 -21.55
C SER A 336 46.21 6.06 -20.56
N GLN A 337 45.68 7.28 -20.78
CA GLN A 337 44.57 7.84 -20.01
C GLN A 337 43.24 7.36 -20.60
N LEU A 338 43.08 7.43 -21.92
CA LEU A 338 41.89 6.94 -22.64
C LEU A 338 41.70 5.42 -22.48
N GLU A 339 42.77 4.64 -22.40
CA GLU A 339 42.70 3.20 -22.06
C GLU A 339 42.12 2.98 -20.67
N LYS A 340 42.59 3.72 -19.65
CA LYS A 340 42.08 3.62 -18.27
C LYS A 340 40.63 4.11 -18.15
N GLU A 341 40.27 5.20 -18.83
CA GLU A 341 38.88 5.67 -18.91
C GLU A 341 37.97 4.64 -19.58
N ARG A 342 38.45 3.97 -20.64
CA ARG A 342 37.72 2.88 -21.31
C ARG A 342 37.58 1.64 -20.43
N GLU A 343 38.63 1.20 -19.74
CA GLU A 343 38.57 0.08 -18.79
C GLU A 343 37.60 0.35 -17.64
N PHE A 344 37.61 1.58 -17.10
CA PHE A 344 36.67 2.02 -16.07
C PHE A 344 35.22 2.02 -16.58
N LEU A 345 34.97 2.52 -17.80
CA LEU A 345 33.63 2.51 -18.40
C LEU A 345 33.13 1.09 -18.67
N LEU A 346 33.98 0.17 -19.13
CA LEU A 346 33.63 -1.24 -19.32
C LEU A 346 33.28 -1.94 -17.99
N GLN A 347 34.05 -1.67 -16.93
CA GLN A 347 33.73 -2.19 -15.58
C GLN A 347 32.39 -1.64 -15.05
N TRP A 348 32.04 -0.39 -15.39
CA TRP A 348 30.73 0.19 -15.07
C TRP A 348 29.58 -0.42 -15.89
N GLU A 349 29.80 -0.70 -17.17
CA GLU A 349 28.83 -1.38 -18.05
C GLU A 349 28.54 -2.81 -17.55
N GLU A 350 29.59 -3.58 -17.21
CA GLU A 350 29.48 -4.90 -16.60
C GLU A 350 28.76 -4.86 -15.23
N ALA A 351 29.10 -3.90 -14.37
CA ALA A 351 28.46 -3.75 -13.06
C ALA A 351 26.98 -3.33 -13.15
N LEU A 352 26.64 -2.46 -14.11
CA LEU A 352 25.28 -2.02 -14.37
C LEU A 352 24.41 -3.18 -14.89
N HIS A 353 24.88 -3.92 -15.90
CA HIS A 353 24.18 -5.10 -16.40
C HIS A 353 24.03 -6.22 -15.34
N ALA A 354 25.02 -6.39 -14.47
CA ALA A 354 24.90 -7.31 -13.32
C ALA A 354 23.77 -6.88 -12.37
N LYS A 355 23.61 -5.57 -12.11
CA LYS A 355 22.53 -5.04 -11.26
C LYS A 355 21.15 -5.09 -11.93
N GLU A 356 21.07 -4.82 -13.22
CA GLU A 356 19.84 -5.04 -14.00
C GLU A 356 19.39 -6.51 -13.92
N ALA A 357 20.32 -7.46 -14.12
CA ALA A 357 20.04 -8.89 -14.03
C ALA A 357 19.59 -9.31 -12.61
N GLU A 358 20.22 -8.79 -11.55
CA GLU A 358 19.78 -9.01 -10.17
C GLU A 358 18.35 -8.49 -9.91
N MET A 359 18.02 -7.27 -10.38
CA MET A 359 16.68 -6.70 -10.21
C MET A 359 15.61 -7.48 -10.98
N VAL A 360 15.88 -7.85 -12.24
CA VAL A 360 14.97 -8.66 -13.05
C VAL A 360 14.74 -10.05 -12.41
N GLN A 361 15.77 -10.67 -11.83
CA GLN A 361 15.63 -11.93 -11.11
C GLN A 361 14.77 -11.76 -9.83
N GLN A 362 14.93 -10.68 -9.08
CA GLN A 362 14.10 -10.38 -7.90
C GLN A 362 12.63 -10.11 -8.28
N GLU A 363 12.39 -9.41 -9.39
CA GLU A 363 11.03 -9.25 -9.94
C GLU A 363 10.40 -10.58 -10.36
N LEU A 364 11.15 -11.45 -11.05
CA LEU A 364 10.64 -12.76 -11.46
C LEU A 364 10.34 -13.66 -10.24
N GLU A 365 11.19 -13.63 -9.21
CA GLU A 365 10.95 -14.36 -7.97
C GLU A 365 9.77 -13.83 -7.17
N THR A 366 9.61 -12.51 -7.05
CA THR A 366 8.45 -11.93 -6.36
C THR A 366 7.16 -12.24 -7.13
N ARG A 367 7.12 -12.04 -8.45
CA ARG A 367 5.98 -12.44 -9.31
C ARG A 367 5.63 -13.93 -9.17
N LYS A 368 6.63 -14.82 -9.07
CA LYS A 368 6.42 -16.26 -8.80
C LYS A 368 5.84 -16.52 -7.41
N ARG A 369 6.35 -15.86 -6.36
CA ARG A 369 5.80 -15.98 -4.99
C ARG A 369 4.36 -15.50 -4.92
N TRP A 370 4.01 -14.42 -5.64
CA TRP A 370 2.64 -13.93 -5.79
C TRP A 370 1.73 -14.93 -6.53
N SER A 371 2.16 -15.52 -7.65
CA SER A 371 1.33 -16.49 -8.38
C SER A 371 1.13 -17.80 -7.59
N GLU A 372 2.14 -18.27 -6.86
CA GLU A 372 1.99 -19.39 -5.93
C GLU A 372 1.03 -19.08 -4.78
N ALA A 373 1.06 -17.86 -4.23
CA ALA A 373 0.13 -17.42 -3.18
C ALA A 373 -1.31 -17.29 -3.71
N PHE A 374 -1.48 -16.81 -4.94
CA PHE A 374 -2.77 -16.71 -5.62
C PHE A 374 -3.39 -18.10 -5.85
N LEU A 375 -2.65 -19.04 -6.44
CA LEU A 375 -3.08 -20.44 -6.63
C LEU A 375 -3.45 -21.15 -5.31
N ARG A 376 -2.80 -20.79 -4.19
CA ARG A 376 -3.16 -21.29 -2.85
C ARG A 376 -4.47 -20.70 -2.33
N LYS A 377 -4.80 -19.45 -2.68
CA LYS A 377 -6.09 -18.80 -2.37
C LYS A 377 -7.22 -19.36 -3.23
N GLU A 378 -7.02 -19.53 -4.54
CA GLU A 378 -8.01 -20.15 -5.44
C GLU A 378 -8.42 -21.54 -4.93
N ARG A 379 -7.44 -22.41 -4.68
CA ARG A 379 -7.66 -23.74 -4.08
C ARG A 379 -8.24 -23.73 -2.67
N TYR A 380 -8.33 -22.58 -2.01
CA TYR A 380 -9.04 -22.43 -0.74
C TYR A 380 -10.49 -21.98 -0.95
N LEU A 381 -10.73 -21.09 -1.92
CA LEU A 381 -12.06 -20.69 -2.36
C LEU A 381 -12.85 -21.86 -2.95
N GLU A 382 -12.22 -22.70 -3.78
CA GLU A 382 -12.82 -23.95 -4.31
C GLU A 382 -13.37 -24.83 -3.16
N ARG A 383 -12.54 -25.15 -2.17
CA ARG A 383 -12.94 -25.95 -1.00
C ARG A 383 -13.99 -25.27 -0.11
N LEU A 384 -14.03 -23.94 -0.07
CA LEU A 384 -15.11 -23.21 0.59
C LEU A 384 -16.42 -23.30 -0.21
N GLN A 385 -16.38 -23.25 -1.55
CA GLN A 385 -17.54 -23.45 -2.40
C GLN A 385 -18.12 -24.87 -2.24
N GLU A 386 -17.28 -25.91 -2.33
CA GLU A 386 -17.65 -27.30 -2.02
C GLU A 386 -18.34 -27.42 -0.64
N THR A 387 -17.76 -26.78 0.39
CA THR A 387 -18.30 -26.79 1.76
C THR A 387 -19.66 -26.08 1.85
N LEU A 388 -19.86 -24.99 1.10
CA LEU A 388 -21.13 -24.26 1.06
C LEU A 388 -22.21 -25.02 0.29
N GLU A 389 -21.86 -25.73 -0.79
CA GLU A 389 -22.78 -26.60 -1.53
C GLU A 389 -23.23 -27.79 -0.67
N LEU A 390 -22.31 -28.45 0.04
CA LEU A 390 -22.64 -29.50 1.01
C LEU A 390 -23.60 -28.99 2.10
N LYS A 391 -23.36 -27.79 2.66
CA LYS A 391 -24.28 -27.18 3.64
C LYS A 391 -25.66 -26.86 3.05
N ARG A 392 -25.74 -26.37 1.81
CA ARG A 392 -27.02 -26.14 1.11
C ARG A 392 -27.80 -27.44 0.91
N LEU A 393 -27.14 -28.51 0.50
CA LEU A 393 -27.74 -29.84 0.36
C LEU A 393 -28.21 -30.40 1.70
N GLU A 394 -27.46 -30.18 2.78
CA GLU A 394 -27.88 -30.60 4.13
C GLU A 394 -29.13 -29.85 4.61
N ILE A 395 -29.20 -28.53 4.38
CA ILE A 395 -30.38 -27.71 4.71
C ILE A 395 -31.60 -28.20 3.92
N ALA A 396 -31.48 -28.37 2.60
CA ALA A 396 -32.57 -28.89 1.76
C ALA A 396 -33.04 -30.30 2.19
N ALA A 397 -32.13 -31.17 2.62
CA ALA A 397 -32.46 -32.49 3.15
C ALA A 397 -33.18 -32.42 4.51
N ARG A 398 -32.79 -31.49 5.39
CA ARG A 398 -33.48 -31.21 6.66
C ARG A 398 -34.89 -30.67 6.42
N GLU A 399 -35.05 -29.72 5.50
CA GLU A 399 -36.35 -29.14 5.10
C GLU A 399 -37.29 -30.20 4.50
N ALA A 400 -36.80 -31.01 3.56
CA ALA A 400 -37.58 -32.11 2.98
C ALA A 400 -38.00 -33.16 4.04
N ALA A 401 -37.17 -33.39 5.07
CA ALA A 401 -37.52 -34.26 6.19
C ALA A 401 -38.57 -33.64 7.13
N VAL A 402 -38.59 -32.30 7.29
CA VAL A 402 -39.64 -31.58 8.03
C VAL A 402 -40.96 -31.63 7.26
N GLU A 403 -40.98 -31.29 5.97
CA GLU A 403 -42.19 -31.37 5.15
C GLU A 403 -42.74 -32.79 5.05
N LYS A 404 -41.89 -33.81 4.93
CA LYS A 404 -42.35 -35.22 4.98
C LYS A 404 -43.01 -35.58 6.31
N ARG A 405 -42.56 -35.03 7.45
CA ARG A 405 -43.21 -35.20 8.76
C ARG A 405 -44.53 -34.44 8.84
N ARG A 406 -44.58 -33.22 8.29
CA ARG A 406 -45.78 -32.35 8.21
C ARG A 406 -46.88 -33.02 7.40
N LEU A 407 -46.56 -33.52 6.20
CA LEU A 407 -47.49 -34.26 5.33
C LEU A 407 -47.99 -35.54 6.00
N ALA A 408 -47.10 -36.38 6.55
CA ALA A 408 -47.50 -37.59 7.25
C ALA A 408 -48.37 -37.32 8.49
N GLN A 409 -48.25 -36.15 9.13
CA GLN A 409 -49.15 -35.75 10.22
C GLN A 409 -50.51 -35.27 9.71
N LEU A 410 -50.55 -34.55 8.58
CA LEU A 410 -51.79 -34.17 7.90
C LEU A 410 -52.57 -35.38 7.36
N GLU A 411 -51.87 -36.46 6.99
CA GLU A 411 -52.47 -37.73 6.59
C GLU A 411 -53.08 -38.48 7.78
N ARG A 412 -52.37 -38.60 8.91
CA ARG A 412 -52.95 -39.14 10.16
C ARG A 412 -54.15 -38.33 10.66
N ASP A 413 -54.08 -36.99 10.58
CA ASP A 413 -55.17 -36.09 10.93
C ASP A 413 -56.30 -36.07 9.85
N ARG A 414 -56.24 -36.91 8.80
CA ARG A 414 -57.34 -37.27 7.89
C ARG A 414 -57.87 -38.68 8.14
N GLU A 415 -56.98 -39.64 8.41
CA GLU A 415 -57.32 -41.03 8.73
C GLU A 415 -58.07 -41.16 10.07
N VAL A 416 -57.67 -40.35 11.08
CA VAL A 416 -58.42 -40.16 12.32
C VAL A 416 -59.55 -39.17 12.04
N GLY A 417 -60.70 -39.72 11.65
CA GLY A 417 -61.87 -38.96 11.20
C GLY A 417 -62.32 -37.85 12.16
N GLU A 418 -62.57 -36.67 11.59
CA GLU A 418 -63.15 -35.47 12.22
C GLU A 418 -62.63 -35.09 13.62
N LEU A 419 -61.29 -35.04 13.77
CA LEU A 419 -60.67 -34.16 14.78
C LEU A 419 -61.23 -32.74 14.64
N SER A 420 -61.80 -32.20 15.72
CA SER A 420 -62.48 -30.91 15.69
C SER A 420 -61.51 -29.79 15.27
N LEU A 421 -62.02 -28.74 14.61
CA LEU A 421 -61.18 -27.60 14.18
C LEU A 421 -60.40 -26.97 15.36
N GLY A 422 -60.97 -27.00 16.57
CA GLY A 422 -60.30 -26.53 17.80
C GLY A 422 -59.21 -27.48 18.33
N GLU A 423 -59.24 -28.77 18.01
CA GLU A 423 -58.15 -29.71 18.31
C GLU A 423 -57.07 -29.68 17.24
N ARG A 424 -57.43 -29.62 15.94
CA ARG A 424 -56.46 -29.40 14.86
C ARG A 424 -55.70 -28.08 15.06
N ARG A 425 -56.38 -27.00 15.50
CA ARG A 425 -55.71 -25.73 15.87
C ARG A 425 -54.76 -25.89 17.05
N ARG A 426 -55.17 -26.60 18.12
CA ARG A 426 -54.32 -26.86 19.29
C ARG A 426 -53.11 -27.73 18.97
N ARG A 427 -53.26 -28.79 18.16
CA ARG A 427 -52.13 -29.60 17.66
C ARG A 427 -51.17 -28.80 16.79
N MET A 428 -51.69 -27.95 15.90
CA MET A 428 -50.85 -27.07 15.07
C MET A 428 -50.06 -26.08 15.94
N GLN A 429 -50.67 -25.50 16.97
CA GLN A 429 -49.99 -24.62 17.94
C GLN A 429 -48.93 -25.37 18.77
N GLN A 430 -49.18 -26.64 19.14
CA GLN A 430 -48.18 -27.49 19.79
C GLN A 430 -47.00 -27.82 18.87
N LEU A 431 -47.25 -28.09 17.59
CA LEU A 431 -46.18 -28.30 16.60
C LEU A 431 -45.35 -27.02 16.39
N GLN A 432 -46.00 -25.86 16.23
CA GLN A 432 -45.31 -24.56 16.14
C GLN A 432 -44.48 -24.24 17.39
N PHE A 433 -44.95 -24.61 18.58
CA PHE A 433 -44.18 -24.48 19.82
C PHE A 433 -42.96 -25.40 19.84
N ILE A 434 -43.11 -26.66 19.41
CA ILE A 434 -42.01 -27.63 19.31
C ILE A 434 -40.99 -27.20 18.24
N GLU A 435 -41.44 -26.67 17.11
CA GLU A 435 -40.59 -26.10 16.06
C GLU A 435 -39.79 -24.90 16.59
N ALA A 436 -40.44 -23.97 17.30
CA ALA A 436 -39.76 -22.84 17.93
C ALA A 436 -38.77 -23.26 19.04
N GLU A 437 -39.05 -24.32 19.79
CA GLU A 437 -38.08 -24.91 20.73
C GLU A 437 -36.90 -25.57 20.01
N LEU A 438 -37.15 -26.32 18.93
CA LEU A 438 -36.10 -26.97 18.14
C LEU A 438 -35.21 -25.93 17.46
N GLN A 439 -35.78 -24.85 16.94
CA GLN A 439 -35.05 -23.71 16.39
C GLN A 439 -34.17 -23.04 17.46
N LYS A 440 -34.72 -22.74 18.65
CA LYS A 440 -33.93 -22.23 19.78
C LYS A 440 -32.84 -23.20 20.29
N ARG A 441 -33.03 -24.51 20.13
CA ARG A 441 -32.00 -25.52 20.42
C ARG A 441 -30.92 -25.55 19.33
N ALA A 442 -31.27 -25.33 18.07
CA ALA A 442 -30.32 -25.21 16.95
C ALA A 442 -29.50 -23.91 17.03
N GLU A 443 -30.12 -22.78 17.34
CA GLU A 443 -29.44 -21.49 17.62
C GLU A 443 -28.41 -21.64 18.74
N ARG A 444 -28.79 -22.30 19.85
CA ARG A 444 -27.88 -22.63 20.96
C ARG A 444 -26.79 -23.64 20.59
N ALA A 445 -26.98 -24.48 19.59
CA ALA A 445 -25.95 -25.38 19.08
C ALA A 445 -24.95 -24.61 18.21
N LEU A 446 -25.43 -23.78 17.28
CA LEU A 446 -24.61 -22.91 16.44
C LEU A 446 -23.76 -21.95 17.29
N ALA A 447 -24.33 -21.31 18.31
CA ALA A 447 -23.58 -20.47 19.24
C ALA A 447 -22.52 -21.22 20.08
N ARG A 448 -22.69 -22.55 20.28
CA ARG A 448 -21.67 -23.39 20.92
C ARG A 448 -20.58 -23.81 19.95
N GLU A 449 -20.93 -24.09 18.69
CA GLU A 449 -19.96 -24.35 17.63
C GLU A 449 -19.11 -23.09 17.33
N GLU A 450 -19.73 -21.91 17.29
CA GLU A 450 -19.01 -20.65 17.11
C GLU A 450 -18.04 -20.36 18.26
N ASN A 451 -18.47 -20.52 19.52
CA ASN A 451 -17.58 -20.40 20.68
C ASN A 451 -16.49 -21.48 20.69
N GLY A 452 -16.80 -22.71 20.27
CA GLY A 452 -15.82 -23.78 20.08
C GLY A 452 -14.77 -23.45 19.02
N LEU A 453 -15.17 -22.81 17.92
CA LEU A 453 -14.27 -22.30 16.88
C LEU A 453 -13.40 -21.15 17.40
N ARG A 454 -13.96 -20.20 18.15
CA ARG A 454 -13.20 -19.11 18.82
C ARG A 454 -12.10 -19.68 19.73
N HIS A 455 -12.40 -20.72 20.53
CA HIS A 455 -11.38 -21.42 21.33
C HIS A 455 -10.37 -22.20 20.48
N ALA A 456 -10.78 -22.83 19.38
CA ALA A 456 -9.88 -23.57 18.49
C ALA A 456 -8.90 -22.66 17.72
N VAL A 457 -9.29 -21.42 17.42
CA VAL A 457 -8.39 -20.40 16.83
C VAL A 457 -7.31 -20.00 17.84
N GLY A 458 -7.66 -19.71 19.10
CA GLY A 458 -6.69 -19.38 20.14
C GLY A 458 -5.60 -20.44 20.37
N PHE A 459 -5.90 -21.72 20.14
CA PHE A 459 -4.91 -22.79 20.20
C PHE A 459 -3.95 -22.87 18.99
N ARG A 460 -4.25 -22.21 17.85
CA ARG A 460 -3.34 -22.15 16.70
C ARG A 460 -2.29 -21.04 16.80
N GLU A 461 -2.55 -19.98 17.56
CA GLU A 461 -1.69 -18.79 17.62
C GLU A 461 -0.48 -18.94 18.57
N HIS A 462 -0.38 -20.06 19.29
CA HIS A 462 0.70 -20.31 20.26
C HIS A 462 1.78 -21.29 19.79
N HIS A 463 1.67 -21.87 18.59
CA HIS A 463 2.76 -22.65 18.00
C HIS A 463 3.83 -21.76 17.33
N ARG A 464 4.50 -20.96 18.14
CA ARG A 464 5.73 -20.24 17.77
C ARG A 464 6.82 -21.28 17.43
N PRO A 465 7.37 -21.33 16.19
CA PRO A 465 8.47 -22.23 15.89
C PRO A 465 9.70 -21.82 16.73
N GLN A 466 10.24 -22.75 17.51
CA GLN A 466 11.49 -22.52 18.24
C GLN A 466 12.61 -22.27 17.24
N ARG A 467 13.28 -21.12 17.37
CA ARG A 467 14.55 -20.88 16.67
C ARG A 467 15.58 -21.90 17.20
N PRO A 468 16.41 -22.53 16.34
CA PRO A 468 17.48 -23.39 16.81
C PRO A 468 18.46 -22.55 17.66
N VAL A 469 18.73 -23.02 18.88
CA VAL A 469 19.68 -22.36 19.78
C VAL A 469 21.09 -22.54 19.21
N GLN A 470 21.73 -21.44 18.80
CA GLN A 470 23.14 -21.46 18.43
C GLN A 470 23.97 -21.78 19.69
N GLN A 471 24.62 -22.95 19.71
CA GLN A 471 25.55 -23.31 20.77
C GLN A 471 26.83 -22.49 20.62
N LEU A 472 26.98 -21.47 21.47
CA LEU A 472 28.23 -20.71 21.59
C LEU A 472 29.33 -21.60 22.17
N ALA A 473 30.42 -21.78 21.42
CA ALA A 473 31.53 -22.65 21.81
C ALA A 473 32.45 -21.98 22.85
N ARG A 474 32.22 -22.27 24.13
CA ARG A 474 33.17 -22.14 25.27
C ARG A 474 32.69 -23.08 26.40
N GLY A 475 33.49 -23.91 27.06
CA GLY A 475 34.91 -24.22 26.86
C GLY A 475 35.65 -24.32 28.19
N HIS A 476 36.03 -25.54 28.62
CA HIS A 476 36.74 -25.86 29.88
C HIS A 476 35.95 -25.57 31.19
N MET A 477 36.14 -26.30 32.31
CA MET A 477 36.72 -27.64 32.55
C MET A 477 36.31 -28.11 33.97
N GLU A 478 36.50 -29.41 34.30
CA GLU A 478 36.55 -29.95 35.68
C GLU A 478 35.25 -29.92 36.54
N ASN A 479 34.99 -30.81 37.52
CA ASN A 479 35.63 -32.08 37.85
C ASN A 479 34.66 -33.10 38.51
N ILE A 480 34.90 -34.38 38.21
CA ILE A 480 34.83 -35.64 38.98
C ILE A 480 34.07 -35.67 40.34
N GLY A 481 33.27 -36.73 40.56
CA GLY A 481 32.65 -37.09 41.86
C GLY A 481 31.47 -38.08 41.73
N GLU A 482 31.69 -39.31 41.24
CA GLU A 482 31.71 -40.55 42.06
C GLU A 482 30.34 -41.05 42.61
N SER A 483 29.83 -42.18 42.10
CA SER A 483 29.49 -43.39 42.92
C SER A 483 28.76 -44.52 42.16
N GLN A 484 28.93 -45.74 42.67
CA GLN A 484 28.32 -47.04 42.27
C GLN A 484 27.65 -47.66 43.52
N SER A 485 26.68 -48.59 43.50
CA SER A 485 25.91 -49.29 42.44
C SER A 485 24.47 -49.58 43.02
N THR A 486 23.61 -50.56 42.68
CA THR A 486 23.66 -51.82 41.90
C THR A 486 22.24 -52.23 41.47
N ASP A 487 22.12 -53.24 40.59
CA ASP A 487 20.86 -53.90 40.23
C ASP A 487 20.40 -54.91 41.33
N GLY A 488 19.11 -55.26 41.36
CA GLY A 488 18.54 -56.22 42.33
C GLY A 488 17.00 -56.23 42.45
N GLY A 489 16.31 -56.96 41.56
CA GLY A 489 14.92 -57.42 41.79
C GLY A 489 14.84 -58.71 42.64
N PRO A 490 13.72 -59.48 42.63
CA PRO A 490 12.48 -59.30 41.85
C PRO A 490 11.16 -59.55 42.65
N LYS A 491 10.02 -59.62 41.94
CA LYS A 491 8.69 -60.14 42.34
C LYS A 491 7.83 -59.25 43.27
N ASP A 492 6.49 -59.33 43.30
CA ASP A 492 5.55 -60.33 42.72
C ASP A 492 4.22 -59.70 42.24
N SER A 493 3.35 -60.51 41.59
CA SER A 493 2.00 -60.22 41.04
C SER A 493 1.91 -59.31 39.78
N CYS A 494 1.13 -59.56 38.70
CA CYS A 494 -0.08 -60.35 38.37
C CYS A 494 -1.44 -59.63 38.49
N VAL A 495 -2.44 -59.80 37.59
CA VAL A 495 -2.49 -60.12 36.14
C VAL A 495 -3.94 -59.96 35.60
N LEU A 496 -4.13 -59.97 34.26
CA LEU A 496 -5.41 -59.95 33.48
C LEU A 496 -6.12 -58.61 33.16
N SER A 497 -6.34 -58.40 31.86
CA SER A 497 -7.42 -57.59 31.25
C SER A 497 -8.73 -58.41 31.14
N PRO A 498 -9.85 -57.84 30.63
CA PRO A 498 -10.23 -58.20 29.25
C PRO A 498 -11.05 -57.15 28.43
N SER A 499 -10.80 -57.11 27.11
CA SER A 499 -11.75 -57.23 25.97
C SER A 499 -13.14 -56.50 26.03
N LYS A 500 -13.71 -55.82 25.02
CA LYS A 500 -13.84 -56.05 23.54
C LYS A 500 -14.43 -54.77 22.90
N SER A 501 -13.92 -54.19 21.79
CA SER A 501 -14.01 -54.56 20.36
C SER A 501 -15.30 -54.18 19.58
N ARG A 502 -15.19 -53.29 18.59
CA ARG A 502 -15.70 -53.51 17.21
C ARG A 502 -15.10 -52.52 16.20
N THR A 503 -15.12 -52.89 14.93
CA THR A 503 -14.47 -52.25 13.77
C THR A 503 -15.49 -52.07 12.62
N PRO A 504 -15.10 -51.88 11.34
CA PRO A 504 -14.57 -50.66 10.70
C PRO A 504 -15.48 -50.19 9.53
N TYR A 505 -15.14 -49.10 8.82
CA TYR A 505 -15.43 -48.92 7.38
C TYR A 505 -14.73 -47.67 6.79
N LEU A 506 -13.66 -47.86 6.00
CA LEU A 506 -13.13 -46.88 5.05
C LEU A 506 -12.36 -47.62 3.95
N SER A 507 -13.00 -47.91 2.81
CA SER A 507 -12.38 -48.56 1.65
C SER A 507 -13.22 -48.41 0.37
N LEU A 508 -13.52 -47.19 -0.05
CA LEU A 508 -14.04 -46.87 -1.38
C LEU A 508 -13.50 -45.52 -1.87
N LEU A 509 -12.49 -45.57 -2.73
CA LEU A 509 -12.49 -44.94 -4.06
C LEU A 509 -11.13 -45.21 -4.73
N SER A 510 -11.18 -45.69 -5.97
CA SER A 510 -10.09 -45.88 -6.93
C SER A 510 -10.65 -45.66 -8.34
#